data_AF-A0A7Z9JZY0-F1
#
_entry.id   AF-A0A7Z9JZY0-F1
#
_cell.length_a   1.000
_cell.length_b   1.000
_cell.length_c   1.000
_cell.angle_alpha   90.00
_cell.angle_beta   90.00
_cell.angle_gamma   90.00
#
_symmetry.space_group_name_H-M   'P 1'
#
loop_
_entity.id
_entity.type
_entity.pdbx_description
1 polymer ?
#
loop_
_entity_poly.entity_id
_entity_poly.type
_entity_poly.pdbx_seq_one_letter_code
_entity_poly.pdbx_strand_id
1 'polypeptide(L)' 'MIRTSLTERLGINYPIIQAPMASATTPDMVIAASEAGALGSLGAAYMA' A
#
# COMPACT_ATOMS: atom_id res chain seq x y z
N MET A 1 6.96 -14.70 0.24
CA MET A 1 6.79 -13.88 1.45
C MET A 1 8.16 -13.64 2.08
N ILE A 2 8.58 -12.39 2.18
CA ILE A 2 9.80 -11.98 2.90
C ILE A 2 9.40 -11.72 4.35
N ARG A 3 10.17 -12.22 5.33
CA ARG A 3 9.85 -12.06 6.75
C ARG A 3 10.66 -10.93 7.37
N THR A 4 9.96 -9.88 7.79
CA THR A 4 10.45 -8.73 8.55
C THR A 4 9.41 -8.37 9.62
N SER A 5 9.80 -7.56 10.60
CA SER A 5 8.84 -7.04 11.59
C SER A 5 7.70 -6.25 10.93
N LEU A 6 7.94 -5.60 9.78
CA LEU A 6 6.92 -4.85 9.04
C LEU A 6 5.88 -5.78 8.39
N THR A 7 6.34 -6.81 7.67
CA THR A 7 5.47 -7.76 6.97
C THR A 7 4.62 -8.57 7.94
N GLU A 8 5.17 -8.93 9.10
CA GLU A 8 4.45 -9.66 10.16
C GLU A 8 3.39 -8.79 10.83
N ARG A 9 3.70 -7.51 11.11
CA ARG A 9 2.76 -6.59 11.74
C ARG A 9 1.59 -6.19 10.84
N LEU A 10 1.82 -6.11 9.53
CA LEU A 10 0.82 -5.62 8.57
C LEU A 10 0.15 -6.74 7.75
N GLY A 11 0.61 -7.98 7.84
CA GLY A 11 0.04 -9.11 7.10
C GLY A 11 0.28 -9.05 5.58
N ILE A 12 1.39 -8.45 5.14
CA ILE A 12 1.75 -8.28 3.72
C ILE A 12 2.92 -9.20 3.33
N ASN A 13 3.06 -9.51 2.04
CA ASN A 13 4.06 -10.45 1.53
C ASN A 13 5.44 -9.82 1.31
N TYR A 14 5.47 -8.53 1.00
CA TYR A 14 6.68 -7.76 0.71
C TYR A 14 6.76 -6.53 1.61
N PRO A 15 7.95 -6.13 2.09
CA PRO A 15 8.14 -4.94 2.91
C PRO A 15 8.11 -3.66 2.04
N ILE A 16 7.08 -3.52 1.22
CA ILE A 16 6.90 -2.43 0.26
C ILE A 16 5.60 -1.70 0.61
N ILE A 17 5.67 -0.38 0.64
CA ILE A 17 4.52 0.50 0.82
C ILE A 17 4.45 1.40 -0.41
N GLN A 18 3.31 1.39 -1.11
CA GLN A 18 3.06 2.36 -2.18
C GLN A 18 2.82 3.73 -1.55
N ALA A 19 3.61 4.74 -1.91
CA ALA A 19 3.52 6.07 -1.30
C ALA A 19 2.17 6.76 -1.62
N PRO A 20 1.39 7.21 -0.62
CA PRO A 20 0.11 7.88 -0.87
C PRO A 20 0.35 9.29 -1.42
N MET A 21 -0.02 9.52 -2.68
CA MET A 21 0.11 10.81 -3.37
C MET A 21 -1.28 11.31 -3.76
N ALA A 22 -1.83 12.28 -3.04
CA ALA A 22 -3.23 12.69 -3.20
C ALA A 22 -3.64 13.12 -4.62
N SER A 23 -2.69 13.57 -5.45
CA SER A 23 -2.92 13.96 -6.86
C SER A 23 -2.61 12.87 -7.89
N ALA A 24 -2.00 11.74 -7.49
CA ALA A 24 -1.50 10.73 -8.42
C ALA A 24 -1.96 9.31 -8.07
N THR A 25 -2.27 9.03 -6.81
CA THR A 25 -2.74 7.72 -6.36
C THR A 25 -4.20 7.52 -6.76
N THR A 26 -4.46 6.47 -7.54
CA THR A 26 -5.82 6.01 -7.88
C THR A 26 -6.22 4.81 -7.02
N PRO A 27 -7.53 4.54 -6.85
CA PRO A 27 -8.00 3.31 -6.21
C PRO A 27 -7.45 2.04 -6.85
N ASP A 28 -7.40 1.97 -8.18
CA ASP A 28 -6.86 0.81 -8.91
C ASP A 28 -5.39 0.55 -8.60
N MET A 29 -4.59 1.61 -8.41
CA MET A 29 -3.19 1.46 -8.00
C MET A 29 -3.06 0.91 -6.58
N VAL A 30 -3.95 1.33 -5.67
CA VAL A 30 -4.00 0.81 -4.28
C VAL A 30 -4.38 -0.67 -4.27
N ILE A 31 -5.38 -1.05 -5.07
CA ILE A 31 -5.81 -2.44 -5.23
C ILE A 31 -4.68 -3.27 -5.81
N ALA A 32 -4.08 -2.86 -6.92
CA ALA A 32 -3.00 -3.58 -7.58
C ALA A 32 -1.78 -3.78 -6.66
N ALA A 33 -1.41 -2.76 -5.86
CA ALA A 33 -0.33 -2.89 -4.87
C ALA A 33 -0.69 -3.93 -3.79
N SER A 34 -1.93 -3.94 -3.33
CA SER A 34 -2.41 -4.86 -2.29
C SER A 34 -2.48 -6.30 -2.81
N GLU A 35 -2.99 -6.53 -4.02
CA GLU A 35 -3.03 -7.83 -4.68
C GLU A 35 -1.63 -8.38 -5.00
N ALA A 36 -0.70 -7.48 -5.36
CA ALA A 36 0.71 -7.83 -5.50
C ALA A 36 1.38 -8.18 -4.16
N GLY A 37 0.71 -8.00 -3.02
CA GLY A 37 1.20 -8.35 -1.69
C GLY A 37 2.05 -7.28 -1.00
N ALA A 38 2.00 -6.04 -1.48
CA ALA A 38 2.50 -4.84 -0.79
C ALA A 38 1.37 -4.17 0.01
N LEU A 39 1.68 -3.10 0.75
CA LEU A 39 0.65 -2.25 1.35
C LEU A 39 0.22 -1.17 0.36
N GLY A 40 -1.01 -1.24 -0.16
CA GLY A 40 -1.64 -0.15 -0.89
C GLY A 40 -2.04 1.00 0.05
N SER A 41 -1.84 2.25 -0.35
CA SER A 41 -2.14 3.43 0.48
C SER A 41 -2.81 4.54 -0.33
N LEU A 42 -4.04 4.90 0.03
CA LEU A 42 -4.82 5.95 -0.63
C LEU A 42 -4.42 7.35 -0.14
N GLY A 43 -4.11 8.26 -1.05
CA GLY A 43 -3.83 9.66 -0.72
C GLY A 43 -5.12 10.44 -0.43
N ALA A 44 -5.44 10.61 0.85
CA ALA A 44 -6.71 11.24 1.28
C ALA A 44 -6.62 12.74 1.64
N ALA A 45 -5.50 13.41 1.33
CA ALA A 45 -5.26 14.80 1.77
C ALA A 45 -6.31 15.82 1.25
N TYR A 46 -7.04 15.48 0.18
CA TYR A 46 -8.10 16.31 -0.40
C TYR A 46 -9.51 15.71 -0.24
N MET A 47 -9.65 14.60 0.48
CA MET A 47 -10.96 13.98 0.74
C MET A 47 -11.65 14.68 1.91
N ALA A 48 -12.91 15.06 1.71
CA ALA A 48 -13.77 15.70 2.72
C ALA A 48 -14.46 14.65 3.60
#